data_AF-A0A7D7QA91-F1
#
_entry.id   AF-A0A7D7QA91-F1
#
_cell.length_a   1.000
_cell.length_b   1.000
_cell.length_c   1.000
_cell.angle_alpha   90.00
_cell.angle_beta   90.00
_cell.angle_gamma   90.00
#
_symmetry.space_group_name_H-M   'P 1'
#
loop_
_entity.id
_entity.type
_entity.pdbx_description
1 polymer ?
#
loop_
_entity_poly.entity_id
_entity_poly.type
_entity_poly.pdbx_seq_one_letter_code
_entity_poly.pdbx_strand_id
1 'polypeptide(L)'
;MKINRLIPIVVSSLIITIALNAQAQNAGDPVRGIQDLVNVRGRDGEAILQKRGYRFRWAEKSDDSTYSFWTQTKTGRCISVRTEQGRYVSLVDTGTTADCDRGDKKRPQNTGNSSSRPLPDLVGARAGQAEREVRQRGYTYRRNEKVSNTSVASFWVEGNSGKCVEIVTSNGRYQNIFYVDWHHCHR
;
A
#
# COMPACT_ATOMS: atom_id res chain seq x y z
N MET A 1 -62.72 61.39 19.57
CA MET A 1 -62.13 61.90 18.32
C MET A 1 -61.23 60.82 17.74
N LYS A 2 -61.46 60.41 16.49
CA LYS A 2 -60.68 59.40 15.73
C LYS A 2 -59.24 59.91 15.51
N ILE A 3 -58.27 59.00 15.35
CA ILE A 3 -57.67 58.68 14.05
C ILE A 3 -56.80 57.41 14.19
N ASN A 4 -57.22 56.40 13.45
CA ASN A 4 -56.53 55.17 13.13
C ASN A 4 -55.39 55.48 12.14
N ARG A 5 -54.19 54.93 12.31
CA ARG A 5 -53.23 54.78 11.20
C ARG A 5 -52.60 53.39 11.23
N LEU A 6 -52.99 52.60 10.24
CA LEU A 6 -52.39 51.34 9.84
C LEU A 6 -51.04 51.64 9.15
N ILE A 7 -50.00 50.92 9.53
CA ILE A 7 -48.69 50.94 8.85
C ILE A 7 -48.50 49.59 8.17
N PRO A 8 -48.12 49.55 6.88
CA PRO A 8 -48.14 48.35 6.08
C PRO A 8 -46.96 47.41 6.37
N ILE A 9 -47.27 46.14 6.14
CA ILE A 9 -46.45 44.95 6.25
C ILE A 9 -45.26 45.02 5.27
N VAL A 10 -44.05 44.81 5.76
CA VAL A 10 -42.92 44.36 4.92
C VAL A 10 -42.52 42.98 5.43
N VAL A 11 -43.09 41.93 4.83
CA VAL A 11 -42.65 40.55 5.05
C VAL A 11 -41.30 40.42 4.35
N SER A 12 -40.22 40.61 5.12
CA SER A 12 -38.87 40.30 4.64
C SER A 12 -38.72 38.78 4.60
N SER A 13 -39.05 38.19 3.46
CA SER A 13 -38.86 36.77 3.17
C SER A 13 -37.37 36.43 3.18
N LEU A 14 -36.88 35.95 4.32
CA LEU A 14 -35.55 35.36 4.42
C LEU A 14 -35.59 33.98 3.76
N ILE A 15 -35.21 33.89 2.49
CA ILE A 15 -34.98 32.62 1.82
C ILE A 15 -33.71 32.02 2.45
N ILE A 16 -33.88 31.15 3.44
CA ILE A 16 -32.80 30.30 3.95
C ILE A 16 -32.58 29.23 2.89
N THR A 17 -31.64 29.47 1.98
CA THR A 17 -31.09 28.42 1.13
C THR A 17 -30.34 27.44 2.03
N ILE A 18 -30.98 26.32 2.35
CA ILE A 18 -30.32 25.19 2.99
C ILE A 18 -29.40 24.59 1.93
N ALA A 19 -28.12 24.93 1.96
CA ALA A 19 -27.11 24.21 1.20
C ALA A 19 -27.13 22.77 1.70
N LEU A 20 -27.60 21.85 0.85
CA LEU A 20 -27.38 20.42 1.03
C LEU A 20 -25.87 20.20 0.91
N ASN A 21 -25.18 20.24 2.05
CA ASN A 21 -23.83 19.75 2.15
C ASN A 21 -23.90 18.24 1.96
N ALA A 22 -23.83 17.79 0.70
CA ALA A 22 -23.46 16.44 0.36
C ALA A 22 -22.05 16.23 0.88
N GLN A 23 -21.94 15.79 2.13
CA GLN A 23 -20.70 15.25 2.65
C GLN A 23 -20.43 13.99 1.85
N ALA A 24 -19.57 14.12 0.83
CA ALA A 24 -18.92 12.98 0.24
C ALA A 24 -18.21 12.25 1.39
N GLN A 25 -18.77 11.12 1.83
CA GLN A 25 -18.08 10.19 2.70
C GLN A 25 -16.95 9.55 1.89
N ASN A 26 -15.88 10.31 1.64
CA ASN A 26 -14.57 9.73 1.36
C ASN A 26 -13.90 9.41 2.70
N ALA A 27 -14.58 8.60 3.52
CA ALA A 27 -13.92 7.86 4.56
C ALA A 27 -13.46 6.57 3.88
N GLY A 28 -12.17 6.50 3.55
CA GLY A 28 -11.54 5.24 3.19
C GLY A 28 -11.79 4.27 4.33
N ASP A 29 -12.76 3.38 4.15
CA ASP A 29 -12.96 2.25 5.05
C ASP A 29 -11.59 1.58 5.21
N PRO A 30 -11.15 1.31 6.45
CA PRO A 30 -10.07 0.36 6.62
C PRO A 30 -10.48 -0.89 5.85
N VAL A 31 -9.56 -1.51 5.11
CA VAL A 31 -9.78 -2.84 4.56
C VAL A 31 -9.89 -3.81 5.74
N ARG A 32 -11.03 -3.77 6.43
CA ARG A 32 -11.43 -4.69 7.48
C ARG A 32 -11.70 -6.02 6.79
N GLY A 33 -11.04 -7.07 7.27
CA GLY A 33 -11.26 -8.43 6.79
C GLY A 33 -10.20 -8.96 5.83
N ILE A 34 -8.93 -8.66 6.06
CA ILE A 34 -7.83 -9.49 5.52
C ILE A 34 -6.87 -10.01 6.61
N GLN A 35 -6.82 -9.38 7.79
CA GLN A 35 -5.97 -9.83 8.89
C GLN A 35 -6.44 -11.17 9.49
N ASP A 36 -7.72 -11.52 9.31
CA ASP A 36 -8.24 -12.84 9.65
C ASP A 36 -7.67 -13.97 8.78
N LEU A 37 -6.93 -13.63 7.72
CA LEU A 37 -6.25 -14.61 6.85
C LEU A 37 -4.83 -14.93 7.29
N VAL A 38 -4.31 -14.27 8.33
CA VAL A 38 -3.02 -14.66 8.92
C VAL A 38 -3.11 -16.10 9.43
N ASN A 39 -2.07 -16.89 9.16
CA ASN A 39 -1.93 -18.33 9.44
C ASN A 39 -2.83 -19.27 8.61
N VAL A 40 -3.69 -18.74 7.73
CA VAL A 40 -4.47 -19.56 6.79
C VAL A 40 -3.54 -20.23 5.77
N ARG A 41 -3.86 -21.47 5.37
CA ARG A 41 -3.12 -22.16 4.30
C ARG A 41 -3.26 -21.40 3.00
N GLY A 42 -2.16 -21.21 2.28
CA GLY A 42 -2.13 -20.35 1.08
C GLY A 42 -3.20 -20.68 0.06
N ARG A 43 -3.48 -21.98 -0.20
CA ARG A 43 -4.54 -22.40 -1.13
C ARG A 43 -5.95 -21.94 -0.70
N ASP A 44 -6.22 -22.02 0.60
CA ASP A 44 -7.53 -21.69 1.17
C ASP A 44 -7.66 -20.16 1.23
N GLY A 45 -6.58 -19.49 1.61
CA GLY A 45 -6.48 -18.03 1.62
C GLY A 45 -6.70 -17.41 0.24
N GLU A 46 -6.14 -18.02 -0.81
CA GLU A 46 -6.36 -17.57 -2.19
C GLU A 46 -7.83 -17.66 -2.60
N ALA A 47 -8.49 -18.77 -2.32
CA ALA A 47 -9.92 -18.93 -2.59
C ALA A 47 -10.77 -17.89 -1.82
N ILE A 48 -10.41 -17.60 -0.57
CA ILE A 48 -11.07 -16.58 0.24
C ILE A 48 -10.84 -15.18 -0.32
N LEU A 49 -9.61 -14.83 -0.72
CA LEU A 49 -9.28 -13.54 -1.33
C LEU A 49 -10.08 -13.33 -2.63
N GLN A 50 -10.12 -14.34 -3.50
CA GLN A 50 -10.90 -14.29 -4.74
C GLN A 50 -12.40 -14.08 -4.45
N LYS A 51 -12.96 -14.80 -3.48
CA LYS A 51 -14.34 -14.64 -3.01
C LYS A 51 -14.61 -13.25 -2.44
N ARG A 52 -13.63 -12.63 -1.79
CA ARG A 52 -13.68 -11.25 -1.27
C ARG A 52 -13.45 -10.18 -2.34
N GLY A 53 -13.34 -10.58 -3.61
CA GLY A 53 -13.23 -9.66 -4.75
C GLY A 53 -11.82 -9.21 -5.06
N TYR A 54 -10.80 -9.87 -4.51
CA TYR A 54 -9.42 -9.67 -4.91
C TYR A 54 -9.12 -10.42 -6.23
N ARG A 55 -8.17 -9.87 -6.98
CA ARG A 55 -7.64 -10.45 -8.22
C ARG A 55 -6.14 -10.56 -8.09
N PHE A 56 -5.62 -11.76 -8.32
CA PHE A 56 -4.19 -12.00 -8.37
C PHE A 56 -3.54 -11.14 -9.47
N ARG A 57 -2.37 -10.59 -9.17
CA ARG A 57 -1.58 -9.79 -10.11
C ARG A 57 -0.35 -10.58 -10.53
N TRP A 58 0.53 -10.84 -9.58
CA TRP A 58 1.76 -11.61 -9.76
C TRP A 58 2.27 -12.07 -8.40
N ALA A 59 3.27 -12.94 -8.42
CA ALA A 59 3.98 -13.38 -7.24
C ALA A 59 5.46 -13.56 -7.56
N GLU A 60 6.28 -13.43 -6.53
CA GLU A 60 7.73 -13.61 -6.61
C GLU A 60 8.21 -14.33 -5.34
N LYS A 61 9.20 -15.21 -5.51
CA LYS A 61 9.83 -15.89 -4.40
C LYS A 61 10.98 -15.05 -3.85
N SER A 62 11.12 -15.05 -2.53
CA SER A 62 12.25 -14.44 -1.83
C SER A 62 12.71 -15.38 -0.72
N ASP A 63 13.83 -16.06 -0.95
CA ASP A 63 14.35 -17.14 -0.09
C ASP A 63 13.23 -18.15 0.27
N ASP A 64 12.88 -18.29 1.55
CA ASP A 64 11.85 -19.22 2.05
C ASP A 64 10.42 -18.65 2.00
N SER A 65 10.29 -17.39 1.56
CA SER A 65 9.02 -16.69 1.42
C SER A 65 8.55 -16.62 -0.02
N THR A 66 7.23 -16.57 -0.21
CA THR A 66 6.61 -16.16 -1.46
C THR A 66 5.74 -14.93 -1.20
N TYR A 67 5.97 -13.86 -1.98
CA TYR A 67 5.16 -12.66 -1.95
C TYR A 67 4.21 -12.67 -3.12
N SER A 68 2.91 -12.54 -2.86
CA SER A 68 1.88 -12.41 -3.89
C SER A 68 1.17 -11.08 -3.77
N PHE A 69 0.78 -10.51 -4.90
CA PHE A 69 0.19 -9.19 -4.98
C PHE A 69 -1.22 -9.28 -5.56
N TRP A 70 -2.15 -8.59 -4.92
CA TRP A 70 -3.58 -8.71 -5.20
C TRP A 70 -4.25 -7.35 -5.24
N THR A 71 -5.15 -7.15 -6.19
CA THR A 71 -5.94 -5.93 -6.31
C THR A 71 -7.40 -6.19 -5.94
N GLN A 72 -7.96 -5.37 -5.07
CA GLN A 72 -9.40 -5.37 -4.77
C GLN A 72 -10.17 -4.73 -5.92
N THR A 73 -11.08 -5.50 -6.53
CA THR A 73 -11.75 -5.10 -7.78
C THR A 73 -12.63 -3.84 -7.61
N LYS A 74 -13.28 -3.67 -6.45
CA LYS A 74 -14.22 -2.56 -6.20
C LYS A 74 -13.52 -1.23 -5.91
N THR A 75 -12.40 -1.27 -5.18
CA THR A 75 -11.75 -0.08 -4.63
C THR A 75 -10.44 0.25 -5.35
N GLY A 76 -9.90 -0.69 -6.13
CA GLY A 76 -8.57 -0.56 -6.71
C GLY A 76 -7.44 -0.61 -5.67
N ARG A 77 -7.70 -1.02 -4.43
CA ARG A 77 -6.66 -1.15 -3.40
C ARG A 77 -5.77 -2.36 -3.67
N CYS A 78 -4.48 -2.21 -3.44
CA CYS A 78 -3.50 -3.27 -3.57
C CYS A 78 -3.08 -3.80 -2.20
N ILE A 79 -2.91 -5.12 -2.13
CA ILE A 79 -2.30 -5.79 -0.98
C ILE A 79 -1.12 -6.67 -1.43
N SER A 80 -0.12 -6.82 -0.57
CA SER A 80 0.89 -7.88 -0.63
C SER A 80 0.57 -8.95 0.42
N VAL A 81 0.87 -10.20 0.09
CA VAL A 81 0.69 -11.36 0.97
C VAL A 81 1.99 -12.14 1.02
N ARG A 82 2.63 -12.20 2.19
CA ARG A 82 3.80 -13.02 2.45
C ARG A 82 3.34 -14.40 2.89
N THR A 83 3.84 -15.42 2.20
CA THR A 83 3.56 -16.83 2.48
C THR A 83 4.86 -17.53 2.84
N GLU A 84 4.88 -18.20 3.98
CA GLU A 84 5.99 -19.04 4.44
C GLU A 84 5.46 -20.41 4.80
N GLN A 85 6.20 -21.47 4.45
CA GLN A 85 5.80 -22.86 4.76
C GLN A 85 4.35 -23.18 4.36
N GLY A 86 3.88 -22.58 3.26
CA GLY A 86 2.53 -22.76 2.72
C GLY A 86 1.42 -22.03 3.49
N ARG A 87 1.74 -21.11 4.42
CA ARG A 87 0.76 -20.33 5.19
C ARG A 87 1.00 -18.84 5.07
N TYR A 88 -0.07 -18.06 5.09
CA TYR A 88 0.05 -16.60 5.13
C TYR A 88 0.63 -16.16 6.46
N VAL A 89 1.71 -15.40 6.43
CA VAL A 89 2.34 -14.84 7.65
C VAL A 89 2.03 -13.37 7.82
N SER A 90 1.82 -12.64 6.71
CA SER A 90 1.36 -11.24 6.75
C SER A 90 0.61 -10.86 5.47
N LEU A 91 -0.35 -9.95 5.64
CA LEU A 91 -1.09 -9.30 4.55
C LEU A 91 -1.04 -7.79 4.78
N VAL A 92 -0.60 -7.04 3.79
CA VAL A 92 -0.28 -5.62 3.94
C VAL A 92 -0.94 -4.83 2.83
N ASP A 93 -1.57 -3.72 3.18
CA ASP A 93 -2.04 -2.77 2.18
C ASP A 93 -0.88 -1.96 1.63
N THR A 94 -0.68 -2.03 0.32
CA THR A 94 0.44 -1.37 -0.36
C THR A 94 -0.01 -0.17 -1.18
N GLY A 95 -1.30 0.20 -1.12
CA GLY A 95 -1.87 1.37 -1.79
C GLY A 95 -2.86 0.99 -2.89
N THR A 96 -2.53 1.31 -4.12
CA THR A 96 -3.41 1.23 -5.30
C THR A 96 -2.98 0.12 -6.27
N THR A 97 -3.80 -0.22 -7.26
CA THR A 97 -3.45 -1.15 -8.36
C THR A 97 -2.11 -0.81 -9.01
N ALA A 98 -1.81 0.48 -9.16
CA ALA A 98 -0.52 0.90 -9.70
C ALA A 98 0.63 0.43 -8.81
N ASP A 99 0.47 0.43 -7.49
CA ASP A 99 1.48 -0.08 -6.55
C ASP A 99 1.71 -1.58 -6.71
N CYS A 100 0.64 -2.36 -6.89
CA CYS A 100 0.73 -3.79 -7.24
C CYS A 100 1.55 -3.99 -8.51
N ASP A 101 1.33 -3.19 -9.54
CA ASP A 101 1.95 -3.40 -10.85
C ASP A 101 3.45 -3.02 -10.89
N ARG A 102 3.99 -2.32 -9.89
CA ARG A 102 5.40 -1.83 -9.87
C ARG A 102 6.47 -2.91 -9.78
N GLY A 103 6.15 -4.09 -9.26
CA GLY A 103 7.09 -5.21 -9.19
C GLY A 103 6.88 -6.28 -10.25
N ASP A 104 5.87 -6.10 -11.12
CA ASP A 104 5.57 -7.07 -12.17
C ASP A 104 6.60 -7.00 -13.30
N LYS A 105 7.54 -7.96 -13.33
CA LYS A 105 8.57 -8.08 -14.36
C LYS A 105 8.01 -8.27 -15.78
N LYS A 106 6.75 -8.69 -15.91
CA LYS A 106 6.09 -8.90 -17.21
C LYS A 106 5.46 -7.64 -17.77
N ARG A 107 5.33 -6.58 -16.96
CA ARG A 107 4.65 -5.35 -17.36
C ARG A 107 5.66 -4.30 -17.86
N PRO A 108 5.45 -3.70 -19.05
CA PRO A 108 6.23 -2.55 -19.49
C PRO A 108 6.00 -1.38 -18.53
N GLN A 109 7.05 -0.97 -17.80
CA GLN A 109 6.98 0.21 -16.94
C GLN A 109 7.16 1.48 -17.78
N ASN A 110 6.12 2.32 -17.84
CA ASN A 110 6.21 3.62 -18.52
C ASN A 110 7.08 4.57 -17.68
N THR A 111 8.28 4.89 -18.16
CA THR A 111 9.28 5.72 -17.48
C THR A 111 8.97 7.21 -17.65
N GLY A 112 7.96 7.72 -16.95
CA GLY A 112 7.65 9.15 -16.86
C GLY A 112 7.95 9.72 -15.48
N ASN A 113 9.04 10.47 -15.35
CA ASN A 113 9.44 11.34 -14.22
C ASN A 113 9.95 10.67 -12.92
N SER A 114 11.14 11.09 -12.48
CA SER A 114 12.13 10.26 -11.76
C SER A 114 12.47 10.72 -10.34
N SER A 115 11.54 11.35 -9.61
CA SER A 115 11.74 11.69 -8.19
C SER A 115 10.89 10.85 -7.22
N SER A 116 10.01 10.01 -7.75
CA SER A 116 9.12 9.12 -6.98
C SER A 116 9.08 7.72 -7.60
N ARG A 117 10.20 7.24 -8.17
CA ARG A 117 10.27 5.87 -8.68
C ARG A 117 10.32 4.90 -7.50
N PRO A 118 9.42 3.92 -7.45
CA PRO A 118 9.51 2.84 -6.48
C PRO A 118 10.83 2.09 -6.67
N LEU A 119 11.38 1.54 -5.60
CA LEU A 119 12.65 0.83 -5.58
C LEU A 119 12.78 -0.46 -6.44
N PRO A 120 11.74 -1.11 -7.00
CA PRO A 120 11.91 -2.36 -7.78
C PRO A 120 12.90 -2.28 -8.95
N ASP A 121 13.20 -1.09 -9.48
CA ASP A 121 14.22 -0.89 -10.50
C ASP A 121 15.66 -1.14 -10.01
N LEU A 122 15.86 -1.22 -8.68
CA LEU A 122 17.15 -1.55 -8.07
C LEU A 122 17.37 -3.07 -7.91
N VAL A 123 16.41 -3.91 -8.29
CA VAL A 123 16.61 -5.36 -8.32
C VAL A 123 17.76 -5.71 -9.27
N GLY A 124 18.71 -6.51 -8.78
CA GLY A 124 19.96 -6.88 -9.46
C GLY A 124 21.14 -5.93 -9.23
N ALA A 125 20.90 -4.72 -8.71
CA ALA A 125 21.95 -3.75 -8.42
C ALA A 125 22.85 -4.23 -7.28
N ARG A 126 24.12 -3.81 -7.28
CA ARG A 126 25.05 -4.07 -6.19
C ARG A 126 24.65 -3.28 -4.96
N ALA A 127 24.54 -3.94 -3.81
CA ALA A 127 23.97 -3.36 -2.58
C ALA A 127 24.61 -2.02 -2.20
N GLY A 128 25.95 -1.93 -2.19
CA GLY A 128 26.65 -0.69 -1.83
C GLY A 128 26.34 0.51 -2.73
N GLN A 129 26.08 0.30 -4.03
CA GLN A 129 25.68 1.38 -4.95
C GLN A 129 24.18 1.68 -4.82
N ALA A 130 23.36 0.64 -4.71
CA ALA A 130 21.92 0.74 -4.61
C ALA A 130 21.48 1.43 -3.32
N GLU A 131 22.18 1.21 -2.20
CA GLU A 131 21.89 1.83 -0.91
C GLU A 131 22.00 3.35 -0.91
N ARG A 132 22.92 3.92 -1.70
CA ARG A 132 23.01 5.37 -1.88
C ARG A 132 21.78 5.89 -2.61
N GLU A 133 21.37 5.20 -3.65
CA GLU A 133 20.18 5.51 -4.45
C GLU A 133 18.90 5.41 -3.60
N VAL A 134 18.77 4.37 -2.76
CA VAL A 134 17.65 4.19 -1.82
C VAL A 134 17.51 5.42 -0.91
N ARG A 135 18.61 5.88 -0.29
CA ARG A 135 18.59 7.08 0.57
C ARG A 135 18.28 8.34 -0.22
N GLN A 136 18.87 8.51 -1.40
CA GLN A 136 18.63 9.65 -2.28
C GLN A 136 17.16 9.76 -2.72
N ARG A 137 16.46 8.62 -2.83
CA ARG A 137 15.02 8.56 -3.15
C ARG A 137 14.11 8.73 -1.92
N GLY A 138 14.66 9.10 -0.77
CA GLY A 138 13.88 9.44 0.41
C GLY A 138 13.50 8.26 1.30
N TYR A 139 14.21 7.12 1.20
CA TYR A 139 14.02 5.99 2.12
C TYR A 139 15.05 6.04 3.25
N THR A 140 14.59 5.80 4.47
CA THR A 140 15.43 5.83 5.68
C THR A 140 15.66 4.42 6.21
N TYR A 141 16.93 4.02 6.33
CA TYR A 141 17.31 2.73 6.91
C TYR A 141 16.81 2.62 8.35
N ARG A 142 16.29 1.46 8.73
CA ARG A 142 15.88 1.16 10.10
C ARG A 142 16.70 0.06 10.74
N ARG A 143 16.74 -1.10 10.10
CA ARG A 143 17.37 -2.30 10.65
C ARG A 143 17.64 -3.33 9.56
N ASN A 144 18.32 -4.40 9.93
CA ASN A 144 18.46 -5.59 9.11
C ASN A 144 18.18 -6.86 9.93
N GLU A 145 17.97 -7.95 9.23
CA GLU A 145 17.90 -9.29 9.81
C GLU A 145 18.54 -10.31 8.87
N LYS A 146 19.18 -11.32 9.45
CA LYS A 146 19.71 -12.44 8.68
C LYS A 146 18.54 -13.34 8.28
N VAL A 147 18.34 -13.52 6.97
CA VAL A 147 17.30 -14.41 6.42
C VAL A 147 17.85 -15.82 6.26
N SER A 148 19.06 -15.93 5.71
CA SER A 148 19.76 -17.20 5.52
C SER A 148 21.27 -17.01 5.68
N ASN A 149 22.07 -18.04 5.42
CA ASN A 149 23.53 -17.92 5.43
C ASN A 149 24.08 -17.00 4.32
N THR A 150 23.32 -16.80 3.25
CA THR A 150 23.74 -16.02 2.08
C THR A 150 22.87 -14.80 1.83
N SER A 151 21.76 -14.64 2.57
CA SER A 151 20.79 -13.57 2.38
C SER A 151 20.53 -12.77 3.66
N VAL A 152 20.47 -11.44 3.52
CA VAL A 152 20.13 -10.48 4.59
C VAL A 152 18.97 -9.61 4.09
N ALA A 153 17.95 -9.45 4.91
CA ALA A 153 16.89 -8.49 4.70
C ALA A 153 17.24 -7.17 5.39
N SER A 154 17.06 -6.05 4.70
CA SER A 154 17.18 -4.71 5.25
C SER A 154 15.83 -4.01 5.18
N PHE A 155 15.49 -3.26 6.23
CA PHE A 155 14.20 -2.61 6.37
C PHE A 155 14.35 -1.09 6.32
N TRP A 156 13.48 -0.46 5.53
CA TRP A 156 13.55 0.95 5.20
C TRP A 156 12.18 1.59 5.28
N VAL A 157 12.08 2.81 5.79
CA VAL A 157 10.84 3.58 5.80
C VAL A 157 10.85 4.56 4.64
N GLU A 158 9.81 4.53 3.80
CA GLU A 158 9.58 5.50 2.74
C GLU A 158 9.16 6.86 3.34
N GLY A 159 9.89 7.94 3.02
CA GLY A 159 9.67 9.24 3.66
C GLY A 159 8.32 9.90 3.34
N ASN A 160 7.75 9.66 2.16
CA ASN A 160 6.51 10.31 1.74
C ASN A 160 5.24 9.62 2.32
N SER A 161 5.28 8.31 2.51
CA SER A 161 4.10 7.50 2.85
C SER A 161 4.21 6.84 4.23
N GLY A 162 5.42 6.77 4.80
CA GLY A 162 5.72 6.03 6.02
C GLY A 162 5.71 4.51 5.84
N LYS A 163 5.49 3.98 4.63
CA LYS A 163 5.42 2.53 4.39
C LYS A 163 6.77 1.87 4.64
N CYS A 164 6.73 0.65 5.18
CA CYS A 164 7.92 -0.16 5.41
C CYS A 164 8.26 -0.99 4.17
N VAL A 165 9.53 -0.97 3.76
CA VAL A 165 10.07 -1.75 2.65
C VAL A 165 11.10 -2.72 3.20
N GLU A 166 10.98 -3.98 2.79
CA GLU A 166 12.02 -4.99 2.96
C GLU A 166 12.79 -5.14 1.64
N ILE A 167 14.12 -5.08 1.74
CA ILE A 167 15.04 -5.31 0.64
C ILE A 167 15.91 -6.52 0.99
N VAL A 168 15.73 -7.60 0.24
CA VAL A 168 16.52 -8.82 0.40
C VAL A 168 17.77 -8.73 -0.46
N THR A 169 18.93 -8.85 0.18
CA THR A 169 20.23 -8.86 -0.47
C THR A 169 20.85 -10.25 -0.36
N SER A 170 21.28 -10.81 -1.49
CA SER A 170 22.01 -12.08 -1.55
C SER A 170 23.16 -11.97 -2.55
N ASN A 171 24.29 -12.61 -2.27
CA ASN A 171 25.50 -12.52 -3.11
C ASN A 171 25.90 -11.06 -3.47
N GLY A 172 25.71 -10.14 -2.52
CA GLY A 172 26.04 -8.71 -2.67
C GLY A 172 25.12 -7.91 -3.59
N ARG A 173 23.97 -8.46 -3.99
CA ARG A 173 23.00 -7.82 -4.88
C ARG A 173 21.60 -7.84 -4.30
N TYR A 174 20.81 -6.82 -4.64
CA TYR A 174 19.39 -6.80 -4.32
C TYR A 174 18.67 -7.86 -5.13
N GLN A 175 18.02 -8.78 -4.43
CA GLN A 175 17.26 -9.86 -5.04
C GLN A 175 15.80 -9.45 -5.21
N ASN A 176 15.20 -8.93 -4.14
CA ASN A 176 13.79 -8.59 -4.09
C ASN A 176 13.56 -7.36 -3.22
N ILE A 177 12.55 -6.57 -3.60
CA ILE A 177 12.15 -5.36 -2.89
C ILE A 177 10.64 -5.31 -2.84
N PHE A 178 10.07 -5.29 -1.64
CA PHE A 178 8.62 -5.31 -1.46
C PHE A 178 8.21 -4.56 -0.19
N TYR A 179 6.98 -4.05 -0.20
CA TYR A 179 6.39 -3.42 0.96
C TYR A 179 5.89 -4.48 1.95
N VAL A 180 6.20 -4.26 3.23
CA VAL A 180 5.87 -5.13 4.35
C VAL A 180 5.14 -4.34 5.44
N ASP A 181 4.67 -5.06 6.46
CA ASP A 181 3.98 -4.45 7.58
C ASP A 181 4.92 -3.49 8.35
N TRP A 182 4.35 -2.40 8.85
CA TRP A 182 5.09 -1.36 9.58
C TRP A 182 5.94 -1.90 10.74
N HIS A 183 5.47 -2.95 11.41
CA HIS A 183 6.16 -3.55 12.55
C HIS A 183 7.54 -4.12 12.19
N HIS A 184 7.78 -4.56 10.95
CA HIS A 184 9.10 -5.04 10.53
C HIS A 184 10.17 -3.94 10.59
N CYS A 185 9.79 -2.68 10.39
CA CYS A 185 10.71 -1.56 10.48
C CYS A 185 11.01 -1.12 11.93
N HIS A 186 10.24 -1.56 12.93
CA HIS A 186 10.28 -1.03 14.31
C HIS A 186 10.37 -2.10 15.41
N ARG A 187 10.63 -3.35 15.02
CA ARG A 187 10.78 -4.47 15.96
C ARG A 187 12.11 -4.43 16.70
#